data_AF-A0A3S5BCM7-F1
#
_entry.id   AF-A0A3S5BCM7-F1
#
_cell.length_a   1.000
_cell.length_b   1.000
_cell.length_c   1.000
_cell.angle_alpha   90.00
_cell.angle_beta   90.00
_cell.angle_gamma   90.00
#
_symmetry.space_group_name_H-M   'P 1'
#
loop_
_entity.id
_entity.type
_entity.pdbx_description
1 polymer ?
#
loop_
_entity_poly.entity_id
_entity_poly.type
_entity_poly.pdbx_seq_one_letter_code
_entity_poly.pdbx_strand_id
1 'polypeptide(L)'
;MQMRLPKACISCNSFDVKGYKEDKHCPYVEQYTGRPKTRTQFGQCTRHEKLVFCTELCNRHAHEDNIEVFEVTNRPEALEPHQAKMFELVNEVV
;
A
#
# COMPACT_ATOMS: atom_id res chain seq x y z
N MET A 1 -17.75 15.46 -12.11
CA MET A 1 -17.45 14.02 -12.18
C MET A 1 -16.59 13.69 -10.97
N GLN A 2 -17.08 12.87 -10.04
CA GLN A 2 -16.34 12.49 -8.83
C GLN A 2 -15.62 11.16 -9.11
N MET A 3 -14.32 11.08 -8.84
CA MET A 3 -13.55 9.85 -9.06
C MET A 3 -13.68 8.94 -7.84
N ARG A 4 -13.95 7.64 -8.04
CA ARG A 4 -14.00 6.66 -6.95
C ARG A 4 -12.72 5.85 -6.90
N LEU A 5 -12.00 5.88 -5.77
CA LEU A 5 -10.72 5.19 -5.59
C LEU A 5 -10.68 4.40 -4.28
N PRO A 6 -9.88 3.32 -4.19
CA PRO A 6 -9.74 2.57 -2.94
C PRO A 6 -8.99 3.40 -1.89
N LYS A 7 -9.25 3.16 -0.60
CA LYS A 7 -8.56 3.81 0.54
C LYS A 7 -7.14 3.32 0.75
N ALA A 8 -6.33 3.34 -0.30
CA ALA A 8 -4.94 2.92 -0.28
C ALA A 8 -4.00 4.08 -0.66
N CYS A 9 -2.70 3.83 -0.67
CA CYS A 9 -1.70 4.83 -1.04
C CYS A 9 -1.95 5.44 -2.43
N ILE A 10 -2.56 4.72 -3.37
CA ILE A 10 -2.90 5.22 -4.71
C ILE A 10 -3.81 6.46 -4.72
N SER A 11 -4.66 6.62 -3.70
CA SER A 11 -5.55 7.77 -3.54
C SER A 11 -5.07 8.74 -2.46
N CYS A 12 -3.87 8.52 -1.91
CA CYS A 12 -3.32 9.31 -0.83
C CYS A 12 -2.47 10.45 -1.37
N ASN A 13 -2.68 11.67 -0.88
CA ASN A 13 -1.91 12.88 -1.26
C ASN A 13 -0.43 12.80 -0.87
N SER A 14 -0.03 11.81 -0.07
CA SER A 14 1.35 11.60 0.37
C SER A 14 2.07 10.47 -0.37
N PHE A 15 1.53 9.99 -1.51
CA PHE A 15 2.13 8.94 -2.31
C PHE A 15 2.78 9.50 -3.57
N ASP A 16 4.09 9.28 -3.70
CA ASP A 16 4.89 9.68 -4.86
C ASP A 16 5.37 8.45 -5.63
N VAL A 17 4.85 8.25 -6.84
CA VAL A 17 5.09 7.05 -7.66
C VAL A 17 6.57 6.96 -8.07
N LYS A 18 7.17 5.77 -7.90
CA LYS A 18 8.56 5.49 -8.31
C LYS A 18 8.67 4.46 -9.42
N GLY A 19 7.70 3.57 -9.57
CA GLY A 19 7.69 2.59 -10.65
C GLY A 19 6.90 1.35 -10.30
N TYR A 20 7.38 0.18 -10.72
CA TYR A 20 6.74 -1.12 -10.49
C TYR A 20 7.74 -2.11 -9.90
N LYS A 21 7.30 -2.88 -8.91
CA LYS A 21 8.11 -3.91 -8.24
C LYS A 21 7.39 -5.24 -8.23
N GLU A 22 8.14 -6.35 -8.24
CA GLU A 22 7.58 -7.70 -8.12
C GLU A 22 6.75 -7.81 -6.84
N ASP A 23 5.59 -8.43 -6.98
CA ASP A 23 4.56 -8.48 -5.97
C ASP A 23 3.79 -9.80 -6.05
N LYS A 24 3.98 -10.66 -5.04
CA LYS A 24 3.28 -11.95 -4.91
C LYS A 24 1.77 -11.80 -4.70
N HIS A 25 1.32 -10.63 -4.24
CA HIS A 25 -0.07 -10.30 -3.99
C HIS A 25 -0.59 -9.25 -4.99
N CYS A 26 -0.06 -9.26 -6.22
CA CYS A 26 -0.51 -8.34 -7.26
C CYS A 26 -1.99 -8.59 -7.57
N PRO A 27 -2.88 -7.60 -7.40
CA PRO A 27 -4.31 -7.79 -7.64
C PRO A 27 -4.70 -7.58 -9.11
N TYR A 28 -3.75 -7.22 -9.97
CA TYR A 28 -4.02 -6.81 -11.34
C TYR A 28 -3.91 -7.97 -12.31
N VAL A 29 -4.77 -7.95 -13.31
CA VAL A 29 -4.72 -8.84 -14.48
C VAL A 29 -4.46 -8.03 -15.74
N GLU A 30 -3.88 -8.66 -16.76
CA GLU A 30 -3.79 -8.08 -18.09
C GLU A 30 -5.17 -7.97 -18.73
N GLN A 31 -5.48 -6.81 -19.30
CA GLN A 31 -6.81 -6.52 -19.86
C GLN A 31 -7.17 -7.45 -21.04
N TYR A 32 -6.19 -7.80 -21.88
CA TYR A 32 -6.45 -8.55 -23.12
C TYR A 32 -6.33 -10.06 -22.93
N THR A 33 -5.40 -10.52 -22.09
CA THR A 33 -5.13 -11.95 -21.91
C THR A 33 -5.77 -12.53 -20.65
N GLY A 34 -6.22 -11.67 -19.71
CA GLY A 34 -6.70 -12.08 -18.39
C GLY A 34 -5.61 -12.66 -17.49
N ARG A 35 -4.34 -12.69 -17.94
CA ARG A 35 -3.25 -13.29 -17.17
C ARG A 35 -2.95 -12.44 -15.93
N PRO A 36 -2.69 -13.05 -14.77
CA PRO A 36 -2.24 -12.32 -13.59
C PRO A 36 -0.95 -11.54 -13.88
N LYS A 37 -0.89 -10.29 -13.44
CA LYS A 37 0.35 -9.53 -13.43
C LYS A 37 1.18 -9.94 -12.22
N THR A 38 2.50 -9.79 -12.34
CA THR A 38 3.44 -10.11 -11.25
C THR A 38 3.97 -8.86 -10.56
N ARG A 39 3.63 -7.66 -11.05
CA ARG A 39 4.19 -6.40 -10.56
C ARG A 39 3.09 -5.40 -10.20
N THR A 40 3.26 -4.77 -9.05
CA THR A 40 2.40 -3.71 -8.55
C THR A 40 3.15 -2.39 -8.55
N GLN A 41 2.45 -1.29 -8.82
CA GLN A 41 3.04 0.04 -8.74
C GLN A 41 3.47 0.32 -7.29
N PHE A 42 4.67 0.85 -7.11
CA PHE A 42 5.19 1.25 -5.82
C PHE A 42 5.73 2.68 -5.88
N GLY A 43 5.86 3.27 -4.70
CA GLY A 43 6.30 4.64 -4.55
C GLY A 43 6.72 4.95 -3.13
N GLN A 44 7.11 6.21 -2.94
CA GLN A 44 7.47 6.75 -1.64
C GLN A 44 6.20 7.24 -0.93
N CYS A 45 5.96 6.77 0.29
CA CYS A 45 5.06 7.45 1.21
C CYS A 45 5.84 8.58 1.88
N THR A 46 5.59 9.82 1.52
CA THR A 46 6.29 10.99 2.08
C THR A 46 5.94 11.24 3.54
N ARG A 47 4.80 10.73 4.01
CA ARG A 47 4.34 10.86 5.39
C ARG A 47 5.00 9.90 6.37
N HIS A 48 5.38 8.72 5.91
CA HIS A 48 6.01 7.68 6.73
C HIS A 48 7.46 7.41 6.34
N GLU A 49 7.98 8.17 5.37
CA GLU A 49 9.36 8.10 4.89
C GLU A 49 9.79 6.68 4.50
N LYS A 50 8.89 5.90 3.89
CA LYS A 50 9.13 4.52 3.46
C LYS A 50 8.58 4.22 2.07
N LEU A 51 9.08 3.16 1.45
CA LEU A 51 8.52 2.64 0.22
C LEU A 51 7.27 1.80 0.50
N VAL A 52 6.23 2.00 -0.30
CA VAL A 52 4.94 1.30 -0.22
C VAL A 52 4.45 0.89 -1.60
N PHE A 53 3.71 -0.22 -1.70
CA PHE A 53 2.86 -0.46 -2.86
C PHE A 53 1.68 0.51 -2.88
N CYS A 54 1.21 0.89 -4.07
CA CYS A 54 0.07 1.80 -4.22
C CYS A 54 -1.22 1.25 -3.57
N THR A 55 -1.30 -0.07 -3.42
CA THR A 55 -2.42 -0.79 -2.80
C THR A 55 -2.28 -0.99 -1.28
N GLU A 56 -1.21 -0.52 -0.64
CA GLU A 56 -1.09 -0.56 0.83
C GLU A 56 -2.00 0.49 1.48
N LEU A 57 -2.67 0.10 2.58
CA LEU A 57 -3.42 1.05 3.39
C LEU A 57 -2.48 1.98 4.17
N CYS A 58 -2.93 3.22 4.35
CA CYS A 58 -2.25 4.23 5.15
C CYS A 58 -3.13 4.61 6.34
N ASN A 59 -2.64 4.45 7.57
CA ASN A 59 -3.33 4.86 8.80
C ASN A 59 -3.54 6.39 8.89
N ARG A 60 -2.70 7.17 8.21
CA ARG A 60 -2.83 8.61 8.05
C ARG A 60 -3.24 8.97 6.62
N HIS A 61 -4.14 8.19 6.01
CA HIS A 61 -4.65 8.48 4.67
C HIS A 61 -5.31 9.86 4.61
N ALA A 62 -5.03 10.60 3.54
CA ALA A 62 -5.66 11.87 3.20
C ALA A 62 -5.75 11.96 1.68
N HIS A 63 -6.89 12.39 1.15
CA HIS A 63 -7.20 12.45 -0.29
C HIS A 63 -7.79 13.82 -0.64
N GLU A 64 -7.82 14.15 -1.94
CA GLU A 64 -8.47 15.35 -2.45
C GLU A 64 -10.01 15.27 -2.35
N ASP A 65 -10.67 16.41 -2.14
CA ASP A 65 -12.14 16.50 -1.92
C ASP A 65 -12.98 15.99 -3.11
N ASN A 66 -12.43 16.01 -4.31
CA ASN A 66 -13.06 15.50 -5.54
C ASN A 66 -12.95 13.97 -5.70
N ILE A 67 -12.29 13.28 -4.77
CA ILE A 67 -12.15 11.82 -4.75
C ILE A 67 -13.09 11.25 -3.69
N GLU A 68 -14.00 10.36 -4.11
CA GLU A 68 -14.74 9.51 -3.18
C GLU A 68 -13.93 8.23 -2.92
N VAL A 69 -13.71 7.90 -1.66
CA VAL A 69 -12.85 6.79 -1.28
C VAL A 69 -13.67 5.63 -0.72
N PHE A 70 -13.44 4.42 -1.23
CA PHE A 70 -14.08 3.20 -0.72
C PHE A 70 -13.09 2.33 0.08
N GLU A 71 -13.60 1.71 1.14
CA GLU A 71 -12.81 0.83 2.00
C GLU A 71 -12.39 -0.45 1.26
N VAL A 72 -11.16 -0.90 1.51
CA VAL A 72 -10.60 -2.15 0.96
C VAL A 72 -9.81 -2.89 2.03
N THR A 73 -9.61 -4.18 1.83
CA THR A 73 -8.77 -4.98 2.72
C THR A 73 -7.30 -4.58 2.57
N ASN A 74 -6.56 -4.58 3.67
CA ASN A 74 -5.12 -4.37 3.58
C ASN A 74 -4.44 -5.58 2.95
N ARG A 75 -3.26 -5.32 2.37
CA ARG A 75 -2.40 -6.36 1.84
C ARG A 75 -1.87 -7.23 2.97
N PRO A 76 -1.63 -8.53 2.75
CA PRO A 76 -1.06 -9.41 3.77
C PRO A 76 0.34 -8.97 4.21
N GLU A 77 1.13 -8.48 3.25
CA GLU A 77 2.52 -8.07 3.44
C GLU A 77 2.72 -6.64 2.93
N ALA A 78 3.40 -5.82 3.74
CA ALA A 78 3.85 -4.48 3.34
C ALA A 78 5.15 -4.58 2.53
N LEU A 79 5.40 -3.61 1.65
CA LEU A 79 6.63 -3.53 0.88
C LEU A 79 7.85 -3.34 1.78
N GLU A 80 7.73 -2.42 2.74
CA GLU A 80 8.68 -2.25 3.82
C GLU A 80 7.93 -2.43 5.15
N PRO A 81 8.51 -3.17 6.10
CA PRO A 81 7.93 -3.33 7.41
C PRO A 81 7.74 -1.95 8.04
N HIS A 82 6.52 -1.65 8.47
CA HIS A 82 6.32 -0.55 9.40
C HIS A 82 7.06 -0.89 10.70
N GLN A 83 7.59 0.13 11.38
CA GLN A 83 8.36 0.05 12.61
C GLN A 83 8.04 -1.24 13.40
N ALA A 84 9.03 -2.13 13.51
CA ALA A 84 8.88 -3.36 14.26
C ALA A 84 8.39 -3.00 15.67
N LYS A 85 7.40 -3.73 16.19
CA LYS A 85 7.03 -3.62 17.61
C LYS A 85 8.33 -3.75 18.42
N MET A 86 8.73 -2.67 19.07
CA MET A 86 9.99 -2.57 19.79
C MET A 86 9.80 -3.27 21.17
N PHE A 87 10.22 -4.54 21.26
CA PHE A 87 10.34 -5.42 22.46
C PHE A 87 9.01 -5.91 23.10
N GLU A 88 8.91 -7.13 23.69
CA GLU A 88 9.75 -7.69 24.76
C GLU A 88 10.36 -9.09 24.47
N LEU A 89 11.70 -9.13 24.52
CA LEU A 89 12.45 -10.27 25.03
C LEU A 89 12.38 -10.17 26.57
N VAL A 90 11.60 -11.03 27.22
CA VAL A 90 11.87 -11.38 28.62
C VAL A 90 12.37 -12.82 28.65
N ASN A 91 13.69 -12.95 28.68
CA ASN A 91 14.35 -14.08 29.32
C ASN A 91 14.10 -13.96 30.82
N GLU A 92 13.71 -15.05 31.48
CA GLU A 92 14.02 -15.43 32.88
C GLU A 92 13.26 -16.74 33.13
N VAL A 93 13.89 -17.92 32.97
CA VAL A 93 14.69 -18.61 34.01
C VAL A 93 13.98 -18.59 35.37
N VAL A 94 13.14 -19.59 35.65
CA VAL A 94 13.18 -20.48 36.85
C VAL A 94 12.48 -21.78 36.49
#